data_AF-A0A2T5MEB4-F1
#
_entry.id   AF-A0A2T5MEB4-F1
#
_cell.length_a   1.000
_cell.length_b   1.000
_cell.length_c   1.000
_cell.angle_alpha   90.00
_cell.angle_beta   90.00
_cell.angle_gamma   90.00
#
_symmetry.space_group_name_H-M   'P 1'
#
loop_
_entity.id
_entity.type
_entity.pdbx_description
1 polymer ?
#
loop_
_entity_poly.entity_id
_entity_poly.type
_entity_poly.pdbx_seq_one_letter_code
_entity_poly.pdbx_strand_id
1 'polypeptide(L)' 'MNSETQIVRPIRDPAEKHSVQLKRDLQLMKDYLMMCTRKEDWHGVMDASADIREIVAKLSILTPPARHEHAFKDEA' A
#
# COMPACT_ATOMS: atom_id res chain seq x y z
N MET A 1 26.35 -38.36 1.40
CA MET A 1 24.92 -38.00 1.43
C MET A 1 24.86 -36.52 1.75
N ASN A 2 24.78 -35.67 0.72
CA ASN A 2 24.77 -34.22 0.90
C ASN A 2 23.35 -33.74 0.61
N SER A 3 22.57 -33.59 1.67
CA SER A 3 21.22 -33.04 1.57
C SER A 3 21.32 -31.52 1.38
N GLU A 4 21.31 -31.08 0.13
CA GLU A 4 21.17 -29.67 -0.21
C GLU A 4 19.83 -29.16 0.35
N THR A 5 19.93 -28.27 1.32
CA THR A 5 18.79 -27.57 1.89
C THR A 5 18.25 -26.64 0.80
N GLN A 6 17.22 -27.07 0.08
CA GLN A 6 16.51 -26.20 -0.85
C GLN A 6 15.85 -25.08 -0.04
N ILE A 7 16.43 -23.89 -0.09
CA ILE A 7 15.81 -22.66 0.37
C ILE A 7 14.66 -22.36 -0.59
N VAL A 8 13.48 -22.91 -0.30
CA VAL A 8 12.25 -22.58 -1.00
C VAL A 8 12.00 -21.10 -0.76
N ARG A 9 12.27 -20.28 -1.77
CA ARG A 9 11.97 -18.84 -1.72
C ARG A 9 10.47 -18.70 -1.47
N PRO A 10 10.03 -17.87 -0.52
CA PRO A 10 8.62 -17.66 -0.29
C PRO A 10 8.01 -17.17 -1.61
N ILE A 11 6.95 -17.83 -2.04
CA ILE A 11 6.16 -17.46 -3.20
C ILE A 11 5.83 -15.98 -3.01
N ARG A 12 6.40 -15.09 -3.83
CA ARG A 12 6.12 -13.64 -3.78
C ARG A 12 4.62 -13.46 -3.74
N ASP A 13 4.14 -13.08 -2.57
CA ASP A 13 2.76 -13.23 -2.15
C ASP A 13 1.86 -12.42 -3.11
N PRO A 14 0.71 -12.95 -3.57
CA PRO A 14 -0.29 -12.15 -4.29
C PRO A 14 -0.53 -10.78 -3.65
N ALA A 15 -0.46 -10.70 -2.32
CA ALA A 15 -0.55 -9.45 -1.56
C ALA A 15 0.54 -8.41 -1.92
N GLU A 16 1.79 -8.84 -2.13
CA GLU A 16 2.88 -7.93 -2.53
C GLU A 16 2.62 -7.34 -3.92
N LYS A 17 2.19 -8.16 -4.88
CA LYS A 17 1.85 -7.70 -6.24
C LYS A 17 0.71 -6.69 -6.23
N HIS A 18 -0.33 -6.97 -5.43
CA HIS A 18 -1.46 -6.04 -5.25
C HIS A 18 -1.01 -4.71 -4.63
N SER A 19 -0.12 -4.75 -3.63
CA SER A 19 0.42 -3.53 -3.01
C SER A 19 1.20 -2.65 -4.00
N VAL A 20 1.99 -3.27 -4.90
CA VAL A 20 2.75 -2.55 -5.93
C VAL A 20 1.82 -1.89 -6.93
N GLN A 21 0.76 -2.59 -7.35
CA GLN A 21 -0.23 -2.04 -8.27
C GLN A 21 -0.96 -0.84 -7.64
N LEU A 22 -1.47 -0.99 -6.41
CA LEU A 22 -2.15 0.09 -5.69
C LEU A 22 -1.25 1.31 -5.49
N LYS A 23 0.06 1.14 -5.28
CA LYS A 23 1.01 2.26 -5.20
C LYS A 23 1.13 3.01 -6.53
N ARG A 24 1.10 2.30 -7.66
CA ARG A 24 1.11 2.92 -9.00
C ARG A 24 -0.21 3.64 -9.27
N ASP A 25 -1.33 3.00 -8.97
CA ASP A 25 -2.66 3.59 -9.14
C ASP A 25 -2.81 4.85 -8.29
N LEU A 26 -2.29 4.84 -7.06
CA LEU A 26 -2.26 6.01 -6.18
C LEU A 26 -1.49 7.18 -6.80
N GLN A 27 -0.34 6.92 -7.41
CA GLN A 27 0.44 7.98 -8.07
C GLN A 27 -0.32 8.55 -9.27
N LEU A 28 -0.92 7.69 -10.09
CA LEU A 28 -1.71 8.10 -11.25
C LEU A 28 -2.92 8.94 -10.85
N MET A 29 -3.62 8.56 -9.77
CA MET A 29 -4.76 9.33 -9.25
C MET A 29 -4.35 10.69 -8.67
N LYS A 30 -3.16 10.80 -8.06
CA LYS A 30 -2.61 12.10 -7.64
C LYS A 30 -2.33 13.00 -8.84
N ASP A 31 -1.76 12.45 -9.90
CA ASP A 31 -1.50 13.20 -11.13
C ASP A 31 -2.81 13.65 -11.79
N TYR A 32 -3.83 12.78 -11.79
CA TYR A 32 -5.18 13.10 -12.26
C TYR A 32 -5.84 14.21 -11.43
N LEU A 33 -5.78 14.13 -10.10
CA LEU A 33 -6.29 15.17 -9.20
C LEU A 33 -5.64 16.54 -9.49
N MET A 34 -4.32 16.56 -9.70
CA MET A 34 -3.60 17.78 -10.05
C MET A 34 -4.05 18.34 -11.41
N MET A 35 -4.34 17.48 -12.38
CA MET A 35 -4.91 17.89 -13.67
C MET A 35 -6.31 18.50 -13.50
N CYS A 36 -7.21 17.85 -12.76
CA CYS A 36 -8.57 18.35 -12.51
C CYS A 36 -8.54 19.70 -11.79
N THR A 37 -7.67 19.85 -10.79
CA THR A 37 -7.48 21.11 -10.06
C THR A 37 -7.05 22.24 -10.98
N ARG A 38 -6.09 21.99 -11.89
CA ARG A 38 -5.62 23.00 -12.86
C ARG A 38 -6.68 23.39 -13.90
N LYS A 39 -7.62 22.48 -14.18
CA LYS A 39 -8.73 22.69 -15.12
C LYS A 39 -9.99 23.25 -14.45
N GLU A 40 -9.95 23.48 -13.14
CA GLU A 40 -11.12 23.88 -12.34
C GLU A 40 -12.29 22.88 -12.44
N ASP A 41 -11.98 21.62 -12.72
CA ASP A 41 -12.95 20.52 -12.75
C ASP A 41 -13.19 20.00 -11.32
N TRP A 42 -14.09 20.66 -10.60
CA TRP A 42 -14.37 20.35 -9.20
C TRP A 42 -15.06 19.00 -9.00
N HIS A 43 -15.81 18.52 -9.99
CA HIS A 43 -16.40 17.19 -9.94
C HIS A 43 -15.30 16.13 -10.04
N GLY A 44 -14.39 16.26 -11.01
CA GLY A 44 -13.22 15.40 -11.12
C GLY A 44 -12.31 15.44 -9.88
N VAL A 45 -12.16 16.62 -9.24
CA VAL A 45 -11.46 16.74 -7.95
C VAL A 45 -12.13 15.92 -6.85
N MET A 46 -13.46 15.98 -6.75
CA MET A 46 -14.22 15.22 -5.75
C MET A 46 -14.06 13.71 -5.95
N ASP A 47 -14.23 13.24 -7.18
CA ASP A 47 -14.14 11.83 -7.55
C ASP A 47 -12.72 11.29 -7.32
N ALA A 48 -11.71 11.99 -7.84
CA ALA A 48 -10.31 11.60 -7.65
C ALA A 48 -9.91 11.55 -6.16
N SER A 49 -10.44 12.49 -5.35
CA SER A 49 -10.19 12.50 -3.91
C SER A 49 -10.82 11.30 -3.21
N ALA A 50 -11.98 10.83 -3.65
CA ALA A 50 -12.62 9.61 -3.13
C ALA A 50 -11.79 8.37 -3.47
N ASP A 51 -11.37 8.23 -4.72
CA ASP A 51 -10.56 7.10 -5.20
C ASP A 51 -9.22 7.02 -4.46
N ILE A 52 -8.55 8.17 -4.26
CA ILE A 52 -7.31 8.24 -3.49
C ILE A 52 -7.51 7.72 -2.06
N ARG A 53 -8.60 8.12 -1.38
CA ARG A 53 -8.89 7.63 -0.02
C ARG A 53 -9.12 6.12 -0.02
N GLU A 54 -9.84 5.59 -1.00
CA GLU A 54 -10.07 4.16 -1.12
C GLU A 54 -8.76 3.38 -1.33
N ILE A 55 -7.89 3.85 -2.22
CA ILE A 55 -6.59 3.21 -2.49
C ILE A 55 -5.71 3.23 -1.23
N VAL A 56 -5.66 4.35 -0.50
CA VAL A 56 -4.91 4.46 0.77
C VAL A 56 -5.46 3.49 1.81
N ALA A 57 -6.78 3.36 1.94
CA ALA A 57 -7.40 2.40 2.83
C ALA A 57 -6.99 0.96 2.47
N LYS A 58 -7.07 0.58 1.19
CA LYS A 58 -6.61 -0.74 0.71
C LYS A 58 -5.13 -1.00 1.03
N LEU A 59 -4.27 -0.01 0.81
CA LEU A 59 -2.85 -0.11 1.14
C LEU A 59 -2.58 -0.30 2.64
N SER A 60 -3.37 0.35 3.51
CA SER A 60 -3.24 0.21 4.97
C SER A 60 -3.57 -1.19 5.48
N ILE A 61 -4.49 -1.89 4.81
CA ILE A 61 -4.88 -3.27 5.13
C ILE A 61 -3.78 -4.25 4.67
N LEU A 62 -3.22 -4.02 3.48
CA LEU A 62 -2.21 -4.89 2.88
C LEU A 62 -0.80 -4.69 3.46
N THR A 63 -0.52 -3.49 3.97
CA THR A 63 0.76 -3.14 4.60
C THR A 63 0.49 -2.65 6.01
N PRO A 64 0.08 -3.56 6.93
CA PRO A 64 -0.15 -3.16 8.31
C PRO A 64 1.14 -2.52 8.86
N PRO A 65 1.02 -1.43 9.64
CA PRO A 65 2.19 -0.83 10.27
C PRO A 65 2.92 -1.91 11.07
N ALA A 66 4.25 -1.95 10.95
CA ALA A 66 5.07 -2.82 11.76
C ALA A 66 4.66 -2.62 13.22
N ARG A 67 4.13 -3.68 13.86
CA ARG A 67 3.75 -3.60 15.27
C ARG A 67 5.01 -3.21 16.04
N HIS A 68 5.01 -2.02 16.64
CA HIS A 68 5.95 -1.72 17.70
C HIS A 68 5.59 -2.68 18.84
N GLU A 69 6.36 -3.75 18.99
CA GLU A 69 6.38 -4.51 20.24
C GLU A 69 6.84 -3.54 21.33
N HIS A 70 5.89 -2.99 22.08
CA HIS A 70 6.19 -2.39 23.36
C HIS A 70 6.68 -3.53 24.26
N ALA A 71 8.00 -3.61 24.38
CA ALA A 71 8.66 -4.39 25.42
C ALA A 71 8.14 -3.89 26.78
N PHE A 72 7.17 -4.61 27.34
CA PHE A 72 6.83 -4.52 28.75
C PHE A 72 8.06 -5.05 29.50
N LYS A 73 8.92 -4.13 29.96
CA LYS A 73 9.88 -4.46 31.01
C LYS A 73 9.12 -4.37 32.32
N ASP A 74 8.65 -5.51 32.79
CA ASP A 74 8.44 -5.73 34.22
C ASP A 74 9.82 -5.61 34.88
N GLU A 75 10.06 -4.50 35.58
CA GLU A 75 11.10 -4.44 36.60
C GLU A 75 10.43 -4.56 37.97
N ALA A 76 10.94 -5.54 38.71
CA ALA A 76 10.51 -6.04 40.01
C ALA A 76 10.82 -5.08 41.16
#